data_AF-A0A1H1QAB6-F1
#
_entry.id   AF-A0A1H1QAB6-F1
#
_cell.length_a   1.000
_cell.length_b   1.000
_cell.length_c   1.000
_cell.angle_alpha   90.00
_cell.angle_beta   90.00
_cell.angle_gamma   90.00
#
_symmetry.space_group_name_H-M   'P 1'
#
loop_
_entity.id
_entity.type
_entity.pdbx_description
1 polymer ?
#
loop_
_entity_poly.entity_id
_entity_poly.type
_entity_poly.pdbx_seq_one_letter_code
_entity_poly.pdbx_strand_id
1 'polypeptide(L)' 'MNTTTIRKPAVALTVTLDTNTLEVLSRYRHARSACHLVGSGTDVWEELYAVFESAGAELASKIDALVAGKL' A
#
# COMPACT_ATOMS: atom_id res chain seq x y z
N MET A 1 26.62 10.37 28.25
CA MET A 1 26.65 9.87 26.86
C MET A 1 25.29 10.19 26.25
N ASN A 2 25.23 11.11 25.28
CA ASN A 2 23.98 11.45 24.57
C ASN A 2 23.98 10.77 23.20
N THR A 3 23.12 9.77 23.02
CA THR A 3 22.89 9.08 21.76
C THR A 3 21.85 9.84 20.93
N THR A 4 22.32 10.74 20.07
CA THR A 4 21.47 11.39 19.06
C THR A 4 21.11 10.34 17.99
N THR A 5 19.88 9.83 18.04
CA THR A 5 19.36 8.95 17.00
C THR A 5 19.05 9.78 15.75
N ILE A 6 19.93 9.74 14.76
CA ILE A 6 19.67 10.36 13.45
C ILE A 6 18.56 9.52 12.79
N ARG A 7 17.32 10.04 12.79
CA ARG A 7 16.23 9.43 12.02
C ARG A 7 16.61 9.53 10.55
N LYS A 8 16.68 8.38 9.87
CA LYS A 8 16.94 8.32 8.42
C LYS A 8 15.95 9.27 7.71
N PRO A 9 16.42 10.24 6.90
CA PRO A 9 15.53 11.17 6.23
C PRO A 9 14.58 10.37 5.32
N ALA A 10 13.29 10.67 5.39
CA ALA A 10 12.30 10.11 4.49
C ALA A 10 12.61 10.62 3.09
N VAL A 11 13.17 9.75 2.24
CA VAL A 11 13.42 10.09 0.83
C VAL A 11 12.06 10.08 0.13
N ALA A 12 11.59 11.25 -0.27
CA ALA A 12 10.44 11.35 -1.15
C ALA A 12 10.88 10.91 -2.55
N LEU A 13 10.48 9.70 -2.95
CA LEU A 13 10.74 9.17 -4.28
C LEU A 13 9.55 9.54 -5.18
N THR A 14 9.78 10.39 -6.18
CA THR A 14 8.78 10.65 -7.22
C THR A 14 8.89 9.56 -8.27
N VAL A 15 7.94 8.63 -8.27
CA VAL A 15 7.83 7.55 -9.26
C VAL A 15 6.64 7.82 -10.17
N THR A 16 6.87 7.75 -11.48
CA THR A 16 5.78 7.78 -12.47
C THR A 16 5.11 6.42 -12.47
N LEU A 17 3.86 6.37 -12.01
CA LEU A 17 3.04 5.17 -12.06
C LEU A 17 2.30 5.13 -13.39
N ASP A 18 2.35 3.98 -14.07
CA ASP A 18 1.49 3.74 -15.22
C ASP A 18 0.02 3.62 -14.80
N THR A 19 -0.90 3.72 -15.76
CA THR A 19 -2.35 3.71 -15.52
C THR A 19 -2.82 2.48 -14.73
N ASN A 20 -2.24 1.30 -14.99
CA ASN A 20 -2.62 0.07 -14.31
C ASN A 20 -2.17 0.13 -12.83
N THR A 21 -0.96 0.63 -12.56
CA THR A 21 -0.49 0.81 -11.18
C THR A 21 -1.31 1.86 -10.41
N LEU A 22 -1.80 2.91 -11.07
CA LEU A 22 -2.73 3.87 -10.47
C LEU A 22 -4.08 3.24 -10.10
N GLU A 23 -4.62 2.36 -10.95
CA GLU A 23 -5.86 1.64 -10.66
C GLU A 23 -5.73 0.71 -9.46
N VAL A 24 -4.60 0.00 -9.34
CA VAL A 24 -4.32 -0.86 -8.17
C VAL A 24 -4.21 -0.03 -6.89
N LEU A 25 -3.53 1.12 -6.95
CA LEU A 25 -3.45 2.04 -5.81
C LEU A 25 -4.83 2.57 -5.40
N SER A 26 -5.69 2.88 -6.36
CA SER A 26 -7.07 3.31 -6.11
C SER A 26 -7.88 2.21 -5.41
N ARG A 27 -7.82 0.98 -5.93
CA ARG A 27 -8.46 -0.21 -5.33
C ARG A 27 -7.99 -0.43 -3.89
N TYR A 28 -6.67 -0.36 -3.66
CA TYR A 28 -6.08 -0.48 -2.32
C TYR A 28 -6.61 0.59 -1.34
N ARG A 29 -6.66 1.86 -1.77
CA ARG A 29 -7.19 2.95 -0.93
C ARG A 29 -8.66 2.75 -0.60
N HIS A 30 -9.47 2.32 -1.57
CA HIS A 30 -10.89 2.05 -1.34
C HIS A 30 -11.09 0.90 -0.35
N ALA A 31 -10.41 -0.23 -0.55
CA ALA A 31 -10.49 -1.39 0.32
C ALA A 31 -10.06 -1.05 1.75
N ARG A 32 -9.01 -0.23 1.92
CA ARG A 32 -8.56 0.25 3.22
C ARG A 32 -9.62 1.09 3.94
N SER A 33 -10.24 2.04 3.23
CA SER A 33 -11.30 2.87 3.80
C SER A 33 -12.53 2.03 4.16
N ALA A 34 -12.91 1.05 3.34
CA ALA A 34 -14.01 0.14 3.62
C ALA A 34 -13.74 -0.70 4.88
N CYS A 35 -12.54 -1.29 5.00
CA CYS A 35 -12.13 -2.01 6.21
C CYS A 35 -12.17 -1.14 7.47
N HIS A 36 -11.78 0.13 7.35
CA HIS A 36 -11.81 1.08 8.47
C HIS A 36 -13.23 1.43 8.92
N LEU A 37 -14.19 1.48 8.00
CA LEU A 37 -15.58 1.82 8.29
C LEU A 37 -16.36 0.66 8.90
N VAL A 38 -16.09 -0.58 8.46
CA VAL A 38 -16.88 -1.75 8.88
C VAL A 38 -16.50 -2.26 10.27
N GLY A 39 -15.29 -1.96 10.77
CA GLY A 39 -14.80 -2.44 12.06
C GLY A 39 -14.49 -3.93 12.05
N SER A 40 -13.47 -4.36 12.81
CA SER A 40 -13.01 -5.75 12.81
C SER A 40 -14.03 -6.70 13.45
N GLY A 41 -14.19 -7.91 12.91
CA GLY A 41 -14.95 -9.01 13.52
C GLY A 41 -16.35 -9.27 12.94
N THR A 42 -16.66 -8.70 11.77
CA THR A 42 -17.84 -9.05 10.98
C THR A 42 -17.45 -9.88 9.75
N ASP A 43 -18.34 -10.73 9.23
CA ASP A 43 -18.08 -11.49 7.99
C ASP A 43 -17.75 -10.55 6.82
N VAL A 44 -18.40 -9.38 6.78
CA VAL A 44 -18.14 -8.33 5.78
C VAL A 44 -16.72 -7.76 5.93
N TRP A 45 -16.19 -7.69 7.15
CA TRP A 45 -14.81 -7.24 7.38
C TRP A 45 -13.81 -8.26 6.83
N GLU A 46 -14.03 -9.56 7.00
CA GLU A 46 -13.11 -10.59 6.48
C GLU A 46 -13.06 -10.56 4.94
N GLU A 47 -14.21 -10.41 4.28
CA GLU A 47 -14.27 -10.27 2.82
C GLU A 47 -13.53 -9.00 2.34
N LEU A 48 -13.78 -7.86 3.00
CA LEU A 48 -13.11 -6.60 2.67
C LEU A 48 -11.61 -6.65 2.95
N TYR A 49 -11.20 -7.33 4.02
CA TYR A 49 -9.80 -7.50 4.41
C TYR A 49 -9.05 -8.36 3.38
N ALA A 50 -9.68 -9.43 2.87
CA ALA A 50 -9.10 -10.24 1.80
C ALA A 50 -8.88 -9.43 0.50
N VAL A 51 -9.85 -8.58 0.13
CA VAL A 51 -9.71 -7.66 -1.02
C VAL A 51 -8.59 -6.64 -0.78
N PHE A 52 -8.50 -6.11 0.45
CA PHE A 52 -7.46 -5.18 0.86
C PHE A 52 -6.06 -5.82 0.78
N GLU A 53 -5.87 -7.02 1.31
CA GLU A 53 -4.59 -7.73 1.25
C GLU A 53 -4.18 -8.05 -0.18
N SER A 54 -5.12 -8.53 -1.01
CA SER A 54 -4.83 -8.82 -2.42
C SER A 54 -4.39 -7.57 -3.18
N ALA A 55 -5.09 -6.45 -3.00
CA ALA A 55 -4.73 -5.18 -3.65
C ALA A 55 -3.40 -4.62 -3.11
N GLY A 56 -3.12 -4.82 -1.81
CA GLY A 56 -1.85 -4.44 -1.19
C GLY A 56 -0.67 -5.24 -1.74
N ALA A 57 -0.83 -6.56 -1.88
CA ALA A 57 0.19 -7.44 -2.46
C ALA A 57 0.47 -7.11 -3.94
N GLU A 58 -0.57 -6.84 -4.73
CA GLU A 58 -0.43 -6.43 -6.13
C GLU A 58 0.31 -5.08 -6.23
N LEU A 59 -0.03 -4.12 -5.38
CA LEU A 59 0.64 -2.82 -5.32
C LEU A 59 2.12 -2.96 -4.91
N ALA A 60 2.41 -3.78 -3.90
CA ALA A 60 3.77 -4.04 -3.43
C ALA A 60 4.62 -4.65 -4.55
N SER A 61 4.09 -5.65 -5.26
CA SER A 61 4.78 -6.27 -6.40
C SER A 61 5.08 -5.26 -7.52
N LYS A 62 4.17 -4.34 -7.81
CA LYS A 62 4.38 -3.28 -8.82
C LYS A 62 5.42 -2.26 -8.36
N ILE A 63 5.43 -1.90 -7.08
CA ILE A 63 6.45 -1.02 -6.50
C ILE A 63 7.82 -1.70 -6.53
N ASP A 64 7.92 -2.98 -6.20
CA ASP A 64 9.18 -3.73 -6.26
C ASP A 64 9.71 -3.79 -7.71
N ALA A 65 8.83 -3.95 -8.71
CA ALA A 65 9.20 -3.90 -10.12
C ALA A 65 9.71 -2.51 -10.55
N LEU A 66 9.07 -1.43 -10.08
CA LEU A 66 9.53 -0.03 -10.26
C LEU A 66 10.92 0.18 -9.66
N VAL A 67 11.12 -0.23 -8.41
CA VAL A 67 12.38 -0.04 -7.68
C VAL A 67 13.50 -0.88 -8.28
N ALA A 68 13.20 -2.08 -8.79
CA ALA A 68 14.16 -2.93 -9.47
C ALA A 68 14.53 -2.44 -10.89
N GLY A 69 13.89 -1.39 -11.40
CA GLY A 69 14.12 -0.86 -12.75
C GLY A 69 13.68 -1.82 -13.86
N LYS A 70 12.67 -2.66 -13.61
CA LYS A 70 12.19 -3.70 -14.53
C LYS A 70 10.89 -3.35 -15.26
N LEU A 71 10.54 -2.07 -15.33
CA LEU A 71 9.37 -1.56 -16.06
C LEU A 71 9.75 -1.03 -17.44
#